data_AF-A0A8J7BT49-F1
#
_entry.id   AF-A0A8J7BT49-F1
#
_cell.length_a   1.000
_cell.length_b   1.000
_cell.length_c   1.000
_cell.angle_alpha   90.00
_cell.angle_beta   90.00
_cell.angle_gamma   90.00
#
_symmetry.space_group_name_H-M   'P 1'
#
loop_
_entity.id
_entity.type
_entity.pdbx_description
1 polymer ?
#
loop_
_entity_poly.entity_id
_entity_poly.type
_entity_poly.pdbx_seq_one_letter_code
_entity_poly.pdbx_strand_id
1 'polypeptide(L)'
;MSTLSNVDIEKEIGNNIYIYPFSKNKLRGASYNLTASKLAWSLQTKKSVYDAQTNKLIIPKRSTVLIETNEAIWVSFKIAGTYHSKVALVSKGLSHIGTTLDPEYVGSSLIAVHNHSDQDVPLTPEEDTFVTLVFQYVRTEASVKPGNDPGRPDVLRGYDLSPEEEAWLDQDFRKIPDRLKNKLKGSQDFQEVLEKRTAFRVRLRSGAVYIVLVSLFVLNLIAYGYLSSRKEKIANQIWYDPAMNALFGSMFALPTALLTKLLADIGKN
;
A
#
# COMPACT_ATOMS: atom_id res chain seq x y z
N MET A 1 -14.88 11.26 -1.48
CA MET A 1 -13.86 10.19 -1.54
C MET A 1 -12.52 10.86 -1.78
N SER A 2 -11.46 10.41 -1.11
CA SER A 2 -10.11 10.91 -1.34
C SER A 2 -9.28 9.83 -2.01
N THR A 3 -8.72 10.15 -3.17
CA THR A 3 -7.77 9.27 -3.88
C THR A 3 -6.49 9.14 -3.07
N LEU A 4 -5.96 7.93 -2.97
CA LEU A 4 -4.69 7.67 -2.29
C LEU A 4 -3.51 8.07 -3.18
N SER A 5 -2.59 8.85 -2.64
CA SER A 5 -1.30 9.10 -3.26
C SER A 5 -0.41 7.84 -3.23
N ASN A 6 0.71 7.85 -3.96
CA ASN A 6 1.74 6.81 -3.83
C ASN A 6 2.21 6.62 -2.38
N VAL A 7 2.33 7.72 -1.63
CA VAL A 7 2.73 7.70 -0.22
C VAL A 7 1.66 7.04 0.65
N ASP A 8 0.38 7.26 0.35
CA ASP A 8 -0.72 6.62 1.09
C ASP A 8 -0.86 5.15 0.73
N ILE A 9 -0.72 4.78 -0.56
CA ILE A 9 -0.63 3.38 -0.98
C ILE A 9 0.55 2.69 -0.26
N GLU A 10 1.71 3.34 -0.18
CA GLU A 10 2.88 2.88 0.57
C GLU A 10 2.69 2.89 2.08
N LYS A 11 1.61 3.44 2.65
CA LYS A 11 1.27 3.29 4.09
C LYS A 11 0.24 2.18 4.30
N GLU A 12 -0.68 2.03 3.36
CA GLU A 12 -1.79 1.08 3.43
C GLU A 12 -1.38 -0.34 2.99
N ILE A 13 -0.35 -0.48 2.15
CA ILE A 13 0.09 -1.80 1.71
C ILE A 13 0.55 -2.66 2.89
N GLY A 14 0.10 -3.92 2.98
CA GLY A 14 0.36 -4.81 4.12
C GLY A 14 -0.57 -4.60 5.33
N ASN A 15 -1.40 -3.56 5.31
CA ASN A 15 -2.46 -3.30 6.30
C ASN A 15 -3.86 -3.46 5.68
N ASN A 16 -4.28 -2.45 4.90
CA ASN A 16 -5.61 -2.36 4.27
C ASN A 16 -5.59 -2.64 2.76
N ILE A 17 -4.39 -2.82 2.17
CA ILE A 17 -4.20 -3.17 0.76
C ILE A 17 -3.16 -4.28 0.68
N TYR A 18 -3.43 -5.38 -0.02
CA TYR A 18 -2.44 -6.38 -0.42
C TYR A 18 -2.36 -6.44 -1.94
N ILE A 19 -1.16 -6.52 -2.49
CA ILE A 19 -0.92 -6.65 -3.93
C ILE A 19 0.20 -7.67 -4.11
N TYR A 20 0.00 -8.71 -4.91
CA TYR A 20 1.07 -9.66 -5.22
C TYR A 20 1.00 -10.14 -6.66
N PRO A 21 2.10 -10.05 -7.44
CA PRO A 21 3.39 -9.47 -7.06
C PRO A 21 3.32 -7.94 -6.92
N PHE A 22 3.84 -7.42 -5.80
CA PHE A 22 4.02 -5.97 -5.62
C PHE A 22 5.36 -5.54 -6.19
N SER A 23 5.36 -4.49 -7.00
CA SER A 23 6.57 -3.78 -7.41
C SER A 23 6.44 -2.26 -7.35
N LYS A 24 7.47 -1.61 -6.82
CA LYS A 24 7.55 -0.15 -6.70
C LYS A 24 7.61 0.54 -8.07
N ASN A 25 8.16 -0.09 -9.09
CA ASN A 25 8.24 0.49 -10.44
C ASN A 25 6.84 0.68 -11.08
N LYS A 26 5.83 -0.05 -10.60
CA LYS A 26 4.43 0.02 -11.03
C LYS A 26 3.64 1.07 -10.25
N LEU A 27 4.15 1.53 -9.11
CA LEU A 27 3.55 2.59 -8.31
C LEU A 27 3.70 3.95 -9.00
N ARG A 28 2.61 4.71 -9.07
CA ARG A 28 2.52 6.05 -9.67
C ARG A 28 1.97 7.02 -8.64
N GLY A 29 2.05 8.32 -8.92
CA GLY A 29 1.73 9.38 -7.94
C GLY A 29 0.39 9.26 -7.22
N ALA A 30 -0.62 8.64 -7.84
CA ALA A 30 -1.93 8.40 -7.23
C ALA A 30 -2.59 7.08 -7.67
N SER A 31 -1.78 6.10 -8.09
CA SER A 31 -2.28 4.85 -8.66
C SER A 31 -1.21 3.76 -8.70
N TYR A 32 -1.63 2.55 -9.08
CA TYR A 32 -0.75 1.40 -9.30
C TYR A 32 -1.08 0.76 -10.65
N ASN A 33 -0.07 0.52 -11.48
CA ASN A 33 -0.26 -0.11 -12.78
C ASN A 33 -0.20 -1.64 -12.67
N LEU A 34 -1.20 -2.34 -13.22
CA LEU A 34 -1.27 -3.80 -13.20
C LEU A 34 -0.77 -4.36 -14.54
N THR A 35 -0.12 -5.52 -14.48
CA THR A 35 0.37 -6.23 -15.67
C THR A 35 -0.62 -7.29 -16.13
N ALA A 36 -0.59 -7.59 -17.42
CA ALA A 36 -1.37 -8.69 -17.96
C ALA A 36 -0.77 -10.02 -17.48
N SER A 37 -1.58 -11.00 -17.09
CA SER A 37 -1.11 -12.37 -16.87
C SER A 37 -1.03 -13.13 -18.19
N LYS A 38 -0.60 -14.40 -18.17
CA LYS A 38 -0.70 -15.28 -19.35
C LYS A 38 -2.13 -15.70 -19.66
N LEU A 39 -3.07 -15.48 -18.73
CA LEU A 39 -4.47 -15.87 -18.85
C LEU A 39 -5.23 -14.75 -19.57
N ALA A 40 -5.50 -14.97 -20.85
CA ALA A 40 -6.31 -14.09 -21.64
C ALA A 40 -7.04 -14.86 -22.74
N TRP A 41 -8.33 -14.57 -22.95
CA TRP A 41 -9.16 -15.29 -23.90
C TRP A 41 -9.98 -14.38 -24.79
N SER A 42 -10.14 -14.75 -26.05
CA SER A 42 -11.03 -14.04 -26.98
C SER A 42 -12.49 -14.24 -26.58
N LEU A 43 -13.25 -13.15 -26.57
CA LEU A 43 -14.69 -13.19 -26.34
C LEU A 43 -15.44 -13.94 -27.45
N GLN A 44 -14.92 -13.91 -28.68
CA GLN A 44 -15.53 -14.49 -29.88
C GLN A 44 -15.24 -15.99 -29.98
N THR A 45 -13.96 -16.38 -29.90
CA THR A 45 -13.55 -17.78 -30.09
C THR A 45 -13.56 -18.60 -28.81
N LYS A 46 -13.61 -17.91 -27.64
CA LYS A 46 -13.53 -18.53 -26.30
C LYS A 46 -12.21 -19.27 -26.03
N LYS A 47 -11.18 -19.02 -26.84
CA LYS A 47 -9.85 -19.62 -26.74
C LYS A 47 -8.82 -18.62 -26.22
N SER A 48 -7.74 -19.17 -25.65
CA SER A 48 -6.59 -18.37 -25.22
C SER A 48 -6.00 -17.57 -26.38
N VAL A 49 -5.57 -16.34 -26.09
CA VAL A 49 -4.83 -15.46 -27.03
C VAL A 49 -3.35 -15.32 -26.64
N TYR A 50 -2.90 -16.13 -25.69
CA TYR A 50 -1.50 -16.25 -25.32
C TYR A 50 -0.75 -17.20 -26.27
N ASP A 51 0.35 -16.72 -26.82
CA ASP A 51 1.29 -17.52 -27.59
C ASP A 51 2.52 -17.84 -26.71
N ALA A 52 2.63 -19.10 -26.33
CA ALA A 52 3.73 -19.61 -25.51
C ALA A 52 5.08 -19.64 -26.23
N GLN A 53 5.11 -19.68 -27.57
CA GLN A 53 6.37 -19.72 -28.34
C GLN A 53 7.05 -18.35 -28.33
N THR A 54 6.26 -17.28 -28.43
CA THR A 54 6.76 -15.90 -28.47
C THR A 54 6.64 -15.19 -27.11
N ASN A 55 5.98 -15.80 -26.13
CA ASN A 55 5.63 -15.22 -24.83
C ASN A 55 4.89 -13.87 -25.00
N LYS A 56 3.82 -13.88 -25.81
CA LYS A 56 3.01 -12.70 -26.11
C LYS A 56 1.53 -12.97 -25.94
N LEU A 57 0.79 -11.99 -25.42
CA LEU A 57 -0.66 -11.90 -25.60
C LEU A 57 -0.92 -11.09 -26.85
N ILE A 58 -1.66 -11.66 -27.80
CA ILE A 58 -2.02 -10.95 -29.02
C ILE A 58 -3.48 -10.53 -28.91
N ILE A 59 -3.75 -9.24 -28.72
CA ILE A 59 -5.11 -8.71 -28.76
C ILE A 59 -5.49 -8.51 -30.23
N PRO A 60 -6.32 -9.36 -30.83
CA PRO A 60 -6.54 -9.32 -32.28
C PRO A 60 -7.27 -8.04 -32.67
N LYS A 61 -7.00 -7.53 -33.86
CA LYS A 61 -7.76 -6.42 -34.45
C LYS A 61 -9.26 -6.68 -34.42
N ARG A 62 -10.05 -5.63 -34.22
CA ARG A 62 -11.54 -5.67 -34.21
C ARG A 62 -12.13 -6.72 -33.27
N SER A 63 -11.41 -7.08 -32.20
CA SER A 63 -11.77 -8.18 -31.31
C SER A 63 -11.78 -7.75 -29.85
N THR A 64 -12.47 -8.52 -29.01
CA THR A 64 -12.51 -8.31 -27.56
C THR A 64 -11.81 -9.46 -26.88
N VAL A 65 -10.92 -9.14 -25.96
CA VAL A 65 -10.21 -10.12 -25.14
C VAL A 65 -10.53 -9.86 -23.67
N LEU A 66 -10.72 -10.93 -22.90
CA LEU A 66 -10.74 -10.90 -21.44
C LEU A 66 -9.34 -11.23 -20.95
N ILE A 67 -8.74 -10.35 -20.14
CA ILE A 67 -7.37 -10.49 -19.65
C ILE A 67 -7.41 -10.50 -18.12
N GLU A 68 -6.86 -11.55 -17.50
CA GLU A 68 -6.60 -11.55 -16.05
C GLU A 68 -5.37 -10.72 -15.73
N THR A 69 -5.44 -9.89 -14.68
CA THR A 69 -4.25 -9.22 -14.15
C THR A 69 -3.29 -10.23 -13.53
N ASN A 70 -1.99 -10.01 -13.68
CA ASN A 70 -0.99 -10.85 -13.03
C ASN A 70 -1.07 -10.73 -11.50
N GLU A 71 -1.29 -9.50 -11.04
CA GLU A 71 -1.46 -9.20 -9.62
C GLU A 71 -2.78 -9.72 -9.06
N ALA A 72 -2.70 -10.38 -7.91
CA ALA A 72 -3.81 -10.54 -6.99
C ALA A 72 -3.85 -9.37 -6.01
N ILE A 73 -5.04 -8.82 -5.79
CA ILE A 73 -5.28 -7.66 -4.96
C ILE A 73 -6.23 -8.05 -3.84
N TRP A 74 -5.99 -7.56 -2.63
CA TRP A 74 -7.00 -7.49 -1.59
C TRP A 74 -7.10 -6.08 -1.03
N VAL A 75 -8.31 -5.66 -0.68
CA VAL A 75 -8.55 -4.39 0.00
C VAL A 75 -9.50 -4.58 1.18
N SER A 76 -9.27 -3.87 2.28
CA SER A 76 -10.18 -3.87 3.43
C SER A 76 -11.50 -3.16 3.13
N PHE A 77 -12.49 -3.28 4.02
CA PHE A 77 -13.71 -2.47 4.03
C PHE A 77 -13.52 -0.92 3.96
N LYS A 78 -12.30 -0.41 4.21
CA LYS A 78 -11.98 1.03 4.19
C LYS A 78 -11.49 1.55 2.84
N ILE A 79 -11.22 0.65 1.90
CA ILE A 79 -10.64 0.98 0.60
C ILE A 79 -11.56 0.47 -0.51
N ALA A 80 -11.86 1.35 -1.45
CA ALA A 80 -12.43 0.99 -2.75
C ALA A 80 -11.44 1.41 -3.85
N GLY A 81 -11.77 1.10 -5.10
CA GLY A 81 -10.98 1.57 -6.22
C GLY A 81 -11.70 1.55 -7.55
N THR A 82 -10.97 1.99 -8.57
CA THR A 82 -11.44 2.02 -9.96
C THR A 82 -10.30 1.68 -10.90
N TYR A 83 -10.60 0.90 -11.93
CA TYR A 83 -9.67 0.53 -13.00
C TYR A 83 -9.84 1.49 -14.18
N HIS A 84 -8.72 1.94 -14.74
CA HIS A 84 -8.67 2.91 -15.83
C HIS A 84 -7.74 2.46 -16.94
N SER A 85 -8.10 2.78 -18.18
CA SER A 85 -7.20 2.57 -19.32
C SER A 85 -5.98 3.45 -19.28
N LYS A 86 -4.90 2.94 -19.87
CA LYS A 86 -3.69 3.71 -20.13
C LYS A 86 -3.82 4.46 -21.45
N VAL A 87 -3.57 5.77 -21.44
CA VAL A 87 -3.62 6.62 -22.64
C VAL A 87 -2.80 6.04 -23.78
N ALA A 88 -1.57 5.56 -23.51
CA ALA A 88 -0.70 4.97 -24.53
C ALA A 88 -1.30 3.74 -25.25
N LEU A 89 -2.18 2.97 -24.59
CA LEU A 89 -2.86 1.82 -25.20
C LEU A 89 -4.15 2.24 -25.89
N VAL A 90 -4.88 3.20 -25.33
CA VAL A 90 -6.07 3.76 -25.99
C VAL A 90 -5.71 4.46 -27.29
N SER A 91 -4.60 5.20 -27.32
CA SER A 91 -4.06 5.81 -28.55
C SER A 91 -3.66 4.80 -29.62
N LYS A 92 -3.46 3.51 -29.26
CA LYS A 92 -3.23 2.41 -30.19
C LYS A 92 -4.52 1.72 -30.64
N GLY A 93 -5.69 2.19 -30.17
CA GLY A 93 -6.99 1.65 -30.51
C GLY A 93 -7.59 0.70 -29.48
N LEU A 94 -6.96 0.48 -28.33
CA LEU A 94 -7.61 -0.29 -27.26
C LEU A 94 -8.73 0.53 -26.60
N SER A 95 -9.78 -0.15 -26.15
CA SER A 95 -10.95 0.49 -25.55
C SER A 95 -10.65 1.15 -24.20
N HIS A 96 -11.54 2.02 -23.77
CA HIS A 96 -11.57 2.48 -22.39
C HIS A 96 -11.99 1.34 -21.44
N ILE A 97 -11.36 1.31 -20.28
CA ILE A 97 -11.61 0.45 -19.13
C ILE A 97 -12.13 1.38 -18.03
N GLY A 98 -13.24 0.99 -17.41
CA GLY A 98 -13.89 1.74 -16.33
C GLY A 98 -14.71 0.79 -15.47
N THR A 99 -14.03 0.07 -14.58
CA THR A 99 -14.67 -0.88 -13.65
C THR A 99 -14.31 -0.54 -12.20
N THR A 100 -15.03 -1.11 -11.24
CA THR A 100 -14.83 -0.84 -9.80
C THR A 100 -14.07 -1.97 -9.12
N LEU A 101 -13.32 -1.59 -8.09
CA LEU A 101 -12.77 -2.49 -7.08
C LEU A 101 -13.58 -2.27 -5.81
N ASP A 102 -14.38 -3.26 -5.43
CA ASP A 102 -15.21 -3.18 -4.23
C ASP A 102 -14.39 -3.49 -2.97
N PRO A 103 -14.75 -2.90 -1.82
CA PRO A 103 -14.13 -3.26 -0.53
C PRO A 103 -14.26 -4.76 -0.24
N GLU A 104 -13.27 -5.33 0.45
CA GLU A 104 -13.12 -6.78 0.73
C GLU A 104 -12.92 -7.67 -0.50
N TYR A 105 -12.75 -7.11 -1.70
CA TYR A 105 -12.35 -7.90 -2.86
C TYR A 105 -11.01 -8.60 -2.60
N VAL A 106 -10.88 -9.84 -3.07
CA VAL A 106 -9.62 -10.61 -3.11
C VAL A 106 -9.49 -11.25 -4.49
N GLY A 107 -8.32 -11.16 -5.13
CA GLY A 107 -8.01 -11.91 -6.35
C GLY A 107 -7.43 -11.12 -7.50
N SER A 108 -7.21 -11.81 -8.62
CA SER A 108 -6.88 -11.18 -9.90
C SER A 108 -8.14 -10.68 -10.59
N SER A 109 -7.98 -9.59 -11.34
CA SER A 109 -9.08 -8.88 -11.97
C SER A 109 -9.19 -9.24 -13.44
N LEU A 110 -10.34 -9.78 -13.84
CA LEU A 110 -10.70 -10.01 -15.23
C LEU A 110 -11.12 -8.70 -15.90
N ILE A 111 -10.36 -8.24 -16.88
CA ILE A 111 -10.58 -6.98 -17.58
C ILE A 111 -10.88 -7.24 -19.06
N ALA A 112 -12.03 -6.74 -19.53
CA ALA A 112 -12.37 -6.77 -20.94
C ALA A 112 -11.70 -5.61 -21.69
N VAL A 113 -11.03 -5.92 -22.79
CA VAL A 113 -10.38 -4.94 -23.66
C VAL A 113 -10.77 -5.21 -25.10
N HIS A 114 -11.37 -4.23 -25.75
CA HIS A 114 -11.67 -4.28 -27.18
C HIS A 114 -10.59 -3.55 -27.98
N ASN A 115 -10.15 -4.11 -29.09
CA ASN A 115 -9.23 -3.48 -30.02
C ASN A 115 -10.01 -2.90 -31.22
N HIS A 116 -10.20 -1.59 -31.23
CA HIS A 116 -10.88 -0.86 -32.29
C HIS A 116 -10.00 -0.66 -33.54
N SER A 117 -8.71 -0.97 -33.49
CA SER A 117 -7.80 -0.79 -34.62
C SER A 117 -7.90 -1.95 -35.63
N ASP A 118 -7.28 -1.75 -36.79
CA ASP A 118 -7.09 -2.78 -37.83
C ASP A 118 -5.76 -3.53 -37.69
N GLN A 119 -5.07 -3.38 -36.56
CA GLN A 119 -3.80 -4.02 -36.26
C GLN A 119 -3.88 -4.79 -34.95
N ASP A 120 -3.13 -5.88 -34.84
CA ASP A 120 -3.04 -6.62 -33.60
C ASP A 120 -2.19 -5.84 -32.60
N VAL A 121 -2.54 -5.91 -31.32
CA VAL A 121 -1.79 -5.25 -30.24
C VAL A 121 -1.12 -6.32 -29.37
N PRO A 122 0.21 -6.47 -29.45
CA PRO A 122 0.93 -7.40 -28.60
C PRO A 122 1.19 -6.80 -27.21
N LEU A 123 1.10 -7.64 -26.18
CA LEU A 123 1.56 -7.36 -24.82
C LEU A 123 2.49 -8.50 -24.36
N THR A 124 3.57 -8.19 -23.65
CA THR A 124 4.35 -9.18 -22.92
C THR A 124 3.69 -9.47 -21.57
N PRO A 125 3.24 -10.71 -21.28
CA PRO A 125 2.69 -11.05 -19.97
C PRO A 125 3.68 -10.75 -18.85
N GLU A 126 3.15 -10.44 -17.67
CA GLU A 126 3.83 -10.17 -16.40
C GLU A 126 4.68 -8.89 -16.37
N GLU A 127 5.08 -8.38 -17.54
CA GLU A 127 5.90 -7.18 -17.77
C GLU A 127 5.06 -5.96 -18.18
N ASP A 128 4.28 -6.09 -19.26
CA ASP A 128 3.54 -4.96 -19.82
C ASP A 128 2.34 -4.62 -18.95
N THR A 129 2.27 -3.34 -18.57
CA THR A 129 1.14 -2.82 -17.81
C THR A 129 0.04 -2.36 -18.75
N PHE A 130 -1.19 -2.84 -18.52
CA PHE A 130 -2.30 -2.58 -19.43
C PHE A 130 -3.47 -1.81 -18.79
N VAL A 131 -3.55 -1.83 -17.46
CA VAL A 131 -4.59 -1.13 -16.70
C VAL A 131 -3.99 -0.42 -15.49
N THR A 132 -4.60 0.69 -15.10
CA THR A 132 -4.21 1.49 -13.93
C THR A 132 -5.29 1.37 -12.86
N LEU A 133 -4.92 0.96 -11.67
CA LEU A 133 -5.79 0.89 -10.49
C LEU A 133 -5.60 2.13 -9.62
N VAL A 134 -6.70 2.81 -9.31
CA VAL A 134 -6.75 3.95 -8.40
C VAL A 134 -7.44 3.51 -7.11
N PHE A 135 -6.80 3.73 -5.97
CA PHE A 135 -7.36 3.43 -4.65
C PHE A 135 -7.98 4.68 -4.02
N GLN A 136 -9.06 4.48 -3.27
CA GLN A 136 -9.81 5.56 -2.62
C GLN A 136 -10.21 5.13 -1.21
N TYR A 137 -10.11 6.05 -0.25
CA TYR A 137 -10.75 5.85 1.04
C TYR A 137 -12.27 6.01 0.90
N VAL A 138 -13.01 5.03 1.42
CA VAL A 138 -14.44 5.21 1.66
C VAL A 138 -14.62 6.06 2.92
N ARG A 139 -15.62 6.95 2.90
CA ARG A 139 -15.87 7.87 4.03
C ARG A 139 -16.30 7.13 5.29
N THR A 140 -17.08 6.08 5.10
CA THR A 140 -17.58 5.18 6.13
C THR A 140 -17.25 3.77 5.67
N GLU A 141 -16.76 2.96 6.59
CA GLU A 141 -16.39 1.56 6.34
C GLU A 141 -17.58 0.82 5.71
N ALA A 142 -17.32 0.10 4.62
CA ALA A 142 -18.35 -0.69 3.97
C ALA A 142 -18.79 -1.83 4.89
N SER A 143 -20.05 -2.26 4.76
CA SER A 143 -20.61 -3.38 5.53
C SER A 143 -20.98 -4.59 4.66
N VAL A 144 -20.85 -4.43 3.33
CA VAL A 144 -21.26 -5.43 2.34
C VAL A 144 -20.02 -6.10 1.78
N LYS A 145 -20.02 -7.43 1.73
CA LYS A 145 -18.97 -8.21 1.08
C LYS A 145 -19.23 -8.30 -0.43
N PRO A 146 -18.18 -8.40 -1.26
CA PRO A 146 -18.33 -8.67 -2.68
C PRO A 146 -19.13 -9.95 -2.92
N GLY A 147 -20.02 -9.92 -3.90
CA GLY A 147 -20.80 -11.09 -4.31
C GLY A 147 -20.15 -11.94 -5.41
N ASN A 148 -19.03 -11.47 -5.98
CA ASN A 148 -18.38 -12.11 -7.12
C ASN A 148 -17.13 -12.88 -6.68
N ASP A 149 -16.92 -14.03 -7.32
CA ASP A 149 -15.73 -14.83 -7.06
C ASP A 149 -14.46 -14.18 -7.64
N PRO A 150 -13.30 -14.35 -6.97
CA PRO A 150 -11.98 -13.96 -7.48
C PRO A 150 -11.72 -14.51 -8.88
N GLY A 151 -11.17 -13.70 -9.80
CA GLY A 151 -10.89 -14.13 -11.18
C GLY A 151 -12.14 -14.39 -12.06
N ARG A 152 -13.35 -14.09 -11.55
CA ARG A 152 -14.62 -14.19 -12.30
C ARG A 152 -14.79 -15.50 -13.10
N PRO A 153 -14.61 -16.68 -12.48
CA PRO A 153 -14.83 -17.97 -13.15
C PRO A 153 -16.25 -18.11 -13.70
N ASP A 154 -17.23 -17.39 -13.13
CA ASP A 154 -18.59 -17.29 -13.63
C ASP A 154 -18.68 -16.71 -15.05
N VAL A 155 -17.82 -15.74 -15.38
CA VAL A 155 -17.72 -15.12 -16.72
C VAL A 155 -17.00 -16.03 -17.71
N LEU A 156 -16.06 -16.83 -17.21
CA LEU A 156 -15.25 -17.75 -18.01
C LEU A 156 -15.96 -19.09 -18.27
N ARG A 157 -17.22 -19.26 -17.85
CA ARG A 157 -18.01 -20.46 -18.18
C ARG A 157 -18.14 -20.60 -19.70
N GLY A 158 -17.77 -21.78 -20.21
CA GLY A 158 -17.79 -22.08 -21.65
C GLY A 158 -16.56 -21.59 -22.42
N TYR A 159 -15.53 -21.11 -21.71
CA TYR A 159 -14.21 -20.88 -22.29
C TYR A 159 -13.37 -22.15 -22.23
N ASP A 160 -12.45 -22.28 -23.19
CA ASP A 160 -11.53 -23.40 -23.33
C ASP A 160 -10.31 -23.15 -22.43
N LEU A 161 -10.49 -23.37 -21.12
CA LEU A 161 -9.43 -23.27 -20.13
C LEU A 161 -8.66 -24.58 -20.07
N SER A 162 -7.35 -24.49 -20.16
CA SER A 162 -6.47 -25.62 -19.85
C SER A 162 -6.45 -25.91 -18.35
N PRO A 163 -6.11 -27.14 -17.93
CA PRO A 163 -5.96 -27.48 -16.51
C PRO A 163 -4.94 -26.61 -15.76
N GLU A 164 -3.92 -26.11 -16.47
CA GLU A 164 -2.93 -25.20 -15.88
C GLU A 164 -3.53 -23.81 -15.60
N GLU A 165 -4.36 -23.29 -16.52
CA GLU A 165 -5.06 -22.02 -16.33
C GLU A 165 -6.08 -22.10 -15.19
N GLU A 166 -6.85 -23.21 -15.10
CA GLU A 166 -7.75 -23.47 -13.97
C GLU A 166 -6.97 -23.52 -12.65
N ALA A 167 -5.88 -24.30 -12.61
CA ALA A 167 -5.04 -24.42 -11.43
C ALA A 167 -4.41 -23.07 -11.02
N TRP A 168 -4.09 -22.20 -11.98
CA TRP A 168 -3.57 -20.86 -11.71
C TRP A 168 -4.63 -19.96 -11.05
N LEU A 169 -5.87 -19.99 -11.55
CA LEU A 169 -7.00 -19.25 -10.96
C LEU A 169 -7.34 -19.77 -9.56
N ASP A 170 -7.15 -21.07 -9.34
CA ASP A 170 -7.50 -21.74 -8.09
C ASP A 170 -6.45 -21.61 -6.98
N GLN A 171 -5.31 -20.98 -7.24
CA GLN A 171 -4.28 -20.76 -6.23
C GLN A 171 -4.83 -20.04 -4.99
N ASP A 172 -4.68 -20.65 -3.81
CA ASP A 172 -5.23 -20.17 -2.54
C ASP A 172 -4.95 -18.69 -2.25
N PHE A 173 -3.76 -18.19 -2.60
CA PHE A 173 -3.39 -16.80 -2.33
C PHE A 173 -4.17 -15.79 -3.19
N ARG A 174 -4.86 -16.22 -4.25
CA ARG A 174 -5.78 -15.39 -5.03
C ARG A 174 -7.19 -15.37 -4.44
N LYS A 175 -7.49 -16.24 -3.47
CA LYS A 175 -8.83 -16.38 -2.88
C LYS A 175 -8.88 -16.05 -1.38
N ILE A 176 -7.74 -16.13 -0.70
CA ILE A 176 -7.66 -16.01 0.76
C ILE A 176 -6.72 -14.86 1.14
N PRO A 177 -7.23 -13.78 1.76
CA PRO A 177 -6.44 -12.59 2.11
C PRO A 177 -5.17 -12.88 2.93
N ASP A 178 -5.24 -13.80 3.90
CA ASP A 178 -4.08 -14.17 4.72
C ASP A 178 -2.98 -14.87 3.90
N ARG A 179 -3.36 -15.69 2.93
CA ARG A 179 -2.41 -16.36 2.03
C ARG A 179 -1.79 -15.34 1.08
N LEU A 180 -2.58 -14.39 0.56
CA LEU A 180 -2.08 -13.25 -0.22
C LEU A 180 -1.08 -12.41 0.57
N LYS A 181 -1.40 -12.10 1.82
CA LYS A 181 -0.52 -11.35 2.73
C LYS A 181 0.81 -12.05 2.93
N ASN A 182 0.81 -13.37 3.07
CA ASN A 182 2.04 -14.15 3.21
C ASN A 182 2.90 -14.11 1.94
N LYS A 183 2.28 -14.16 0.75
CA LYS A 183 2.99 -13.94 -0.52
C LYS A 183 3.57 -12.53 -0.62
N LEU A 184 2.79 -11.50 -0.27
CA LEU A 184 3.25 -10.11 -0.23
C LEU A 184 4.46 -9.93 0.71
N LYS A 185 4.46 -10.55 1.89
CA LYS A 185 5.62 -10.56 2.80
C LYS A 185 6.88 -11.14 2.17
N GLY A 186 6.78 -12.00 1.14
CA GLY A 186 7.93 -12.50 0.41
C GLY A 186 8.49 -11.53 -0.63
N SER A 187 7.81 -10.43 -0.96
CA SER A 187 8.26 -9.47 -1.98
C SER A 187 9.37 -8.55 -1.45
N GLN A 188 10.47 -8.48 -2.18
CA GLN A 188 11.60 -7.57 -1.90
C GLN A 188 11.13 -6.10 -1.83
N ASP A 189 10.37 -5.66 -2.84
CA ASP A 189 9.88 -4.29 -2.90
C ASP A 189 8.99 -3.94 -1.71
N PHE A 190 8.22 -4.90 -1.20
CA PHE A 190 7.42 -4.72 0.00
C PHE A 190 8.27 -4.67 1.27
N GLN A 191 9.30 -5.52 1.38
CA GLN A 191 10.23 -5.48 2.52
C GLN A 191 10.92 -4.13 2.63
N GLU A 192 11.37 -3.56 1.52
CA GLU A 192 11.96 -2.23 1.51
C GLU A 192 10.96 -1.13 1.96
N VAL A 193 9.65 -1.27 1.67
CA VAL A 193 8.63 -0.36 2.20
C VAL A 193 8.54 -0.51 3.73
N LEU A 194 8.54 -1.73 4.25
CA LEU A 194 8.50 -1.99 5.68
C LEU A 194 9.72 -1.44 6.42
N GLU A 195 10.91 -1.60 5.85
CA GLU A 195 12.16 -1.05 6.39
C GLU A 195 12.09 0.48 6.49
N LYS A 196 11.68 1.15 5.41
CA LYS A 196 11.49 2.62 5.40
C LYS A 196 10.49 3.09 6.46
N ARG A 197 9.34 2.40 6.58
CA ARG A 197 8.34 2.72 7.62
C ARG A 197 8.90 2.53 9.03
N THR A 198 9.65 1.46 9.24
CA THR A 198 10.25 1.13 10.54
C THR A 198 11.32 2.16 10.92
N ALA A 199 12.23 2.48 10.00
CA ALA A 199 13.26 3.50 10.19
C ALA A 199 12.63 4.87 10.49
N PHE A 200 11.58 5.25 9.77
CA PHE A 200 10.84 6.48 10.05
C PHE A 200 10.22 6.49 11.46
N ARG A 201 9.59 5.39 11.88
CA ARG A 201 9.00 5.26 13.22
C ARG A 201 10.06 5.33 14.33
N VAL A 202 11.23 4.71 14.11
CA VAL A 202 12.36 4.77 15.04
C VAL A 202 12.88 6.20 15.14
N ARG A 203 13.07 6.90 14.02
CA ARG A 203 13.50 8.31 13.98
C ARG A 203 12.50 9.22 14.71
N LEU A 204 11.20 9.03 14.47
CA LEU A 204 10.14 9.81 15.13
C LEU A 204 10.13 9.58 16.65
N ARG A 205 10.26 8.32 17.09
CA ARG A 205 10.37 7.99 18.52
C ARG A 205 11.61 8.60 19.16
N SER A 206 12.76 8.58 18.46
CA SER A 206 13.97 9.24 18.98
C SER A 206 13.74 10.75 19.13
N GLY A 207 13.16 11.40 18.11
CA GLY A 207 12.78 12.82 18.14
C GLY A 207 11.86 13.18 19.31
N ALA A 208 10.85 12.36 19.58
CA ALA A 208 9.92 12.57 20.70
C ALA A 208 10.61 12.56 22.07
N VAL A 209 11.65 11.74 22.26
CA VAL A 209 12.44 11.73 23.49
C VAL A 209 13.12 13.08 23.72
N TYR A 210 13.70 13.69 22.68
CA TYR A 210 14.28 15.04 22.79
C TYR A 210 13.23 16.08 23.18
N ILE A 211 12.03 16.04 22.57
CA ILE A 211 10.93 16.95 22.89
C ILE A 211 10.52 16.82 24.37
N VAL A 212 10.39 15.60 24.88
CA VAL A 212 10.04 15.34 26.28
C VAL A 212 11.12 15.88 27.22
N LEU A 213 12.40 15.58 26.97
CA LEU A 213 13.51 16.05 27.81
C LEU A 213 13.61 17.58 27.85
N VAL A 214 13.46 18.24 26.70
CA VAL A 214 13.46 19.71 26.60
C VAL A 214 12.25 20.30 27.32
N SER A 215 11.05 19.73 27.14
CA SER A 215 9.83 20.20 27.80
C SER A 215 9.94 20.08 29.32
N LEU A 216 10.46 18.95 29.83
CA LEU A 216 10.72 18.76 31.25
C LEU A 216 11.72 19.78 31.78
N PHE A 217 12.78 20.07 31.03
CA PHE A 217 13.79 21.06 31.43
C PHE A 217 13.20 22.48 31.51
N VAL A 218 12.42 22.89 30.51
CA VAL A 218 11.74 24.20 30.52
C VAL A 218 10.75 24.31 31.67
N LEU A 219 9.91 23.29 31.88
CA LEU A 219 8.97 23.25 33.02
C LEU A 219 9.70 23.32 34.36
N ASN A 220 10.86 22.67 34.46
CA ASN A 220 11.70 22.71 35.64
C ASN A 220 12.21 24.12 35.97
N LEU A 221 12.72 24.83 34.95
CA LEU A 221 13.17 26.21 35.09
C LEU A 221 12.03 27.16 35.50
N ILE A 222 10.84 26.97 34.91
CA ILE A 222 9.65 27.75 35.28
C ILE A 222 9.27 27.49 36.74
N ALA A 223 9.22 26.23 37.16
CA ALA A 223 8.89 25.86 38.54
C ALA A 223 9.92 26.41 39.54
N TYR A 224 11.21 26.29 39.22
CA TYR A 224 12.29 26.81 40.05
C TYR A 224 12.22 28.34 40.17
N GLY A 225 12.02 29.05 39.06
CA GLY A 225 11.85 30.50 39.05
C GLY A 225 10.63 30.95 39.84
N TYR A 226 9.50 30.24 39.69
CA TYR A 226 8.28 30.51 40.45
C TYR A 226 8.49 30.36 41.96
N LEU A 227 9.04 29.22 42.42
CA LEU A 227 9.27 28.98 43.84
C LEU A 227 10.29 29.97 44.42
N SER A 228 11.36 30.24 43.69
CA SER A 228 12.39 31.22 44.10
C SER A 228 11.81 32.62 44.25
N SER A 229 10.94 33.06 43.32
CA SER A 229 10.30 34.38 43.38
C SER A 229 9.34 34.55 44.57
N ARG A 230 8.86 33.45 45.15
CA ARG A 230 7.90 33.45 46.27
C ARG A 230 8.52 33.02 47.59
N LYS A 231 9.84 32.81 47.65
CA LYS A 231 10.56 32.27 48.81
C LYS A 231 10.09 32.83 50.15
N GLU A 232 9.99 34.16 50.28
CA GLU A 232 9.57 34.83 51.53
C GLU A 232 8.19 34.39 52.04
N LYS A 233 7.29 33.96 51.16
CA LYS A 233 5.92 33.54 51.50
C LYS A 233 5.79 32.05 51.79
N ILE A 234 6.66 31.22 51.22
CA ILE A 234 6.47 29.76 51.18
C ILE A 234 7.65 28.96 51.76
N ALA A 235 8.77 29.59 52.12
CA ALA A 235 9.96 28.90 52.62
C ALA A 235 9.72 28.12 53.92
N ASN A 236 8.77 28.55 54.77
CA ASN A 236 8.44 27.87 56.02
C ASN A 236 7.64 26.57 55.81
N GLN A 237 7.25 26.24 54.58
CA GLN A 237 6.51 25.03 54.28
C GLN A 237 7.44 23.82 54.26
N ILE A 238 7.04 22.72 54.92
CA ILE A 238 7.86 21.51 55.08
C ILE A 238 8.30 20.89 53.73
N TRP A 239 7.52 21.10 52.67
CA TRP A 239 7.81 20.56 51.34
C TRP A 239 8.75 21.45 50.50
N TYR A 240 9.01 22.69 50.90
CA TYR A 240 9.73 23.68 50.08
C TYR A 240 11.18 23.27 49.80
N ASP A 241 11.97 22.97 50.84
CA ASP A 241 13.38 22.59 50.67
C ASP A 241 13.55 21.27 49.89
N PRO A 242 12.77 20.19 50.17
CA PRO A 242 12.76 19.00 49.31
C PRO A 242 12.44 19.30 47.84
N ALA A 243 11.46 20.16 47.57
CA ALA A 243 11.09 20.54 46.20
C ALA A 243 12.19 21.34 45.50
N MET A 244 12.79 22.32 46.18
CA MET A 244 13.90 23.12 45.64
C MET A 244 15.12 22.26 45.34
N ASN A 245 15.47 21.32 46.21
CA ASN A 245 16.57 20.38 45.99
C ASN A 245 16.29 19.45 44.82
N ALA A 246 15.05 18.95 44.68
CA ALA A 246 14.65 18.12 43.55
C ALA A 246 14.75 18.88 42.21
N LEU A 247 14.22 20.12 42.16
CA LEU A 247 14.30 20.97 40.99
C LEU A 247 15.77 21.26 40.63
N PHE A 248 16.57 21.70 41.60
CA PHE A 248 17.99 21.98 41.39
C PHE A 248 18.77 20.75 40.89
N GLY A 249 18.56 19.58 41.48
CA GLY A 249 19.19 18.34 41.02
C GLY A 249 18.80 17.99 39.57
N SER A 250 17.53 18.18 39.22
CA SER A 250 17.06 17.93 37.86
C SER A 250 17.54 18.95 36.81
N MET A 251 17.96 20.16 37.21
CA MET A 251 18.59 21.12 36.30
C MET A 251 19.90 20.59 35.71
N PHE A 252 20.59 19.67 36.39
CA PHE A 252 21.77 18.99 35.86
C PHE A 252 21.44 17.65 35.22
N ALA A 253 20.53 16.87 35.84
CA ALA A 253 20.18 15.55 35.33
C ALA A 253 19.56 15.58 33.93
N LEU A 254 18.68 16.56 33.64
CA LEU A 254 17.99 16.63 32.34
C LEU A 254 18.93 17.00 31.18
N PRO A 255 19.81 18.02 31.28
CA PRO A 255 20.84 18.27 30.26
C PRO A 255 21.83 17.11 30.09
N THR A 256 22.25 16.46 31.19
CA THR A 256 23.13 15.29 31.09
C THR A 256 22.45 14.14 30.34
N ALA A 257 21.17 13.86 30.61
CA ALA A 257 20.39 12.86 29.89
C ALA A 257 20.25 13.21 28.39
N LEU A 258 19.99 14.49 28.08
CA LEU A 258 19.90 15.00 26.71
C LEU A 258 21.22 14.81 25.96
N LEU A 259 22.35 15.19 26.57
CA LEU A 259 23.69 15.06 25.98
C LEU A 259 24.06 13.59 25.78
N THR A 260 23.79 12.73 26.76
CA THR A 260 24.05 11.29 26.67
C THR A 260 23.27 10.67 25.51
N LYS A 261 22.00 11.04 25.36
CA LYS A 261 21.15 10.57 24.26
C LYS A 261 21.64 11.07 22.91
N LEU A 262 22.06 12.34 22.81
CA LEU A 262 22.64 12.92 21.61
C LEU A 262 23.91 12.18 21.17
N LEU A 263 24.84 11.94 22.09
CA LEU A 263 26.09 11.21 21.81
C LEU A 263 25.80 9.77 21.36
N ALA A 264 24.84 9.09 21.99
CA ALA A 264 24.44 7.74 21.62
C ALA A 264 23.79 7.64 20.23
N ASP A 265 23.09 8.70 19.77
CA ASP A 265 22.50 8.76 18.44
C ASP A 265 23.53 9.17 17.37
N ILE A 266 24.52 10.01 17.70
CA ILE A 266 25.63 10.38 16.79
C ILE A 266 26.53 9.17 16.51
N GLY A 267 26.86 8.36 17.52
CA GLY A 267 27.73 7.19 17.36
C GLY A 267 27.12 6.00 16.62
N LYS A 268 25.87 6.11 16.15
CA LYS A 268 25.15 5.07 15.40
C LYS A 268 24.97 5.38 13.91
N ASN A 269 25.35 6.58 13.47
CA ASN A 269 25.41 6.97 12.06
C ASN A 269 26.83 6.78 11.53
#